data_AF-A0AAW4WF83-F1
#
_entry.id   AF-A0AAW4WF83-F1
#
_cell.length_a   1.000
_cell.length_b   1.000
_cell.length_c   1.000
_cell.angle_alpha   90.00
_cell.angle_beta   90.00
_cell.angle_gamma   90.00
#
_symmetry.space_group_name_H-M   'P 1'
#
loop_
_entity.id
_entity.type
_entity.pdbx_description
1 polymer ?
#
loop_
_entity_poly.entity_id
_entity_poly.type
_entity_poly.pdbx_seq_one_letter_code
_entity_poly.pdbx_strand_id
1 'polypeptide(L)'
;MNYRYYSTQRPIMPGSYPKPEGNGIVTVYNFDNKTYAEEIQREAWGYIEYARPLGHFDIVNYELVAAKTKTLHLKYLGCDSWGRYVYEDENGKLWKNTDCCSPRECCEERGDTLNSAAGNDFDGEPDCFMSAHIAVEYIGEEEQE
;
A
#
# COMPACT_ATOMS: atom_id res chain seq x y z
N MET A 1 -10.39 -12.91 -7.28
CA MET A 1 -9.97 -12.34 -5.99
C MET A 1 -10.42 -10.90 -5.99
N ASN A 2 -11.10 -10.45 -4.93
CA ASN A 2 -11.59 -9.08 -4.84
C ASN A 2 -10.66 -8.26 -3.94
N TYR A 3 -10.58 -6.96 -4.18
CA TYR A 3 -9.81 -6.03 -3.38
C TYR A 3 -10.75 -5.24 -2.50
N ARG A 4 -10.64 -5.42 -1.18
CA ARG A 4 -11.50 -4.79 -0.20
C ARG A 4 -10.86 -3.53 0.36
N TYR A 5 -11.66 -2.46 0.42
CA TYR A 5 -11.27 -1.16 0.93
C TYR A 5 -12.31 -0.68 1.93
N TYR A 6 -11.85 -0.24 3.08
CA TYR A 6 -12.68 0.19 4.19
C TYR A 6 -12.75 1.71 4.26
N SER A 7 -13.94 2.24 4.47
CA SER A 7 -14.10 3.67 4.76
C SER A 7 -14.00 3.89 6.26
N THR A 8 -12.97 4.60 6.70
CA THR A 8 -12.68 4.80 8.14
C THR A 8 -13.21 6.12 8.68
N GLN A 9 -13.34 7.13 7.82
CA GLN A 9 -13.70 8.49 8.23
C GLN A 9 -15.22 8.75 8.23
N ARG A 10 -15.96 8.11 7.32
CA ARG A 10 -17.39 8.38 7.10
C ARG A 10 -18.15 7.15 6.58
N PRO A 11 -19.49 7.10 6.74
CA PRO A 11 -20.33 6.13 6.04
C PRO A 11 -20.19 6.19 4.52
N ILE A 12 -20.41 5.05 3.87
CA ILE A 12 -20.34 4.93 2.42
C ILE A 12 -21.65 5.40 1.82
N MET A 13 -21.63 6.58 1.20
CA MET A 13 -22.77 7.19 0.52
C MET A 13 -22.55 7.16 -1.00
N PRO A 14 -23.61 7.28 -1.82
CA PRO A 14 -23.45 7.51 -3.24
C PRO A 14 -22.50 8.70 -3.51
N GLY A 15 -21.40 8.46 -4.23
CA GLY A 15 -20.39 9.47 -4.54
C GLY A 15 -19.24 9.57 -3.53
N SER A 16 -19.29 8.86 -2.41
CA SER A 16 -18.21 8.86 -1.39
C SER A 16 -17.15 7.77 -1.60
N TYR A 17 -17.11 7.16 -2.78
CA TYR A 17 -16.16 6.12 -3.15
C TYR A 17 -15.80 6.25 -4.64
N PRO A 18 -14.58 5.86 -5.04
CA PRO A 18 -14.11 6.00 -6.41
C PRO A 18 -14.86 5.07 -7.37
N LYS A 19 -15.01 5.50 -8.62
CA LYS A 19 -15.59 4.69 -9.70
C LYS A 19 -14.65 4.75 -10.92
N PRO A 20 -13.46 4.12 -10.85
CA PRO A 20 -12.48 4.20 -11.93
C PRO A 20 -13.01 3.52 -13.19
N GLU A 21 -12.73 4.09 -14.36
CA GLU A 21 -13.15 3.50 -15.63
C GLU A 21 -12.60 2.07 -15.79
N GLY A 22 -13.50 1.13 -16.08
CA GLY A 22 -13.18 -0.28 -16.22
C GLY A 22 -12.91 -1.03 -14.90
N ASN A 23 -12.81 -0.39 -13.73
CA ASN A 23 -12.68 -1.10 -12.46
C ASN A 23 -14.05 -1.20 -11.76
N GLY A 24 -14.79 -2.26 -12.11
CA GLY A 24 -16.13 -2.49 -11.58
C GLY A 24 -16.13 -2.70 -10.06
N ILE A 25 -17.09 -2.07 -9.40
CA ILE A 25 -17.43 -2.34 -8.00
C ILE A 25 -18.17 -3.66 -7.95
N VAL A 26 -17.70 -4.56 -7.07
CA VAL A 26 -18.31 -5.85 -6.82
C VAL A 26 -19.36 -5.72 -5.72
N THR A 27 -18.98 -5.10 -4.61
CA THR A 27 -19.82 -5.00 -3.41
C THR A 27 -19.63 -3.64 -2.75
N VAL A 28 -20.71 -3.07 -2.21
CA VAL A 28 -20.66 -1.95 -1.26
C VAL A 28 -21.47 -2.36 -0.05
N TYR A 29 -20.87 -2.32 1.13
CA TYR A 29 -21.52 -2.71 2.37
C TYR A 29 -21.27 -1.67 3.46
N ASN A 30 -22.35 -1.09 4.00
CA ASN A 30 -22.30 -0.24 5.19
C ASN A 30 -22.61 -1.07 6.42
N PHE A 31 -21.87 -0.80 7.49
CA PHE A 31 -22.23 -1.26 8.82
C PHE A 31 -23.30 -0.34 9.43
N ASP A 32 -24.11 -0.88 10.34
CA ASP A 32 -25.11 -0.08 11.06
C ASP A 32 -24.45 1.00 11.93
N ASN A 33 -23.29 0.66 12.51
CA ASN A 33 -22.46 1.55 13.30
C ASN A 33 -20.99 1.35 12.94
N LYS A 34 -20.14 2.32 13.29
CA LYS A 34 -18.70 2.18 13.14
C LYS A 34 -18.22 0.93 13.89
N THR A 35 -17.63 -0.01 13.15
CA THR A 35 -17.33 -1.37 13.62
C THR A 35 -15.85 -1.68 13.42
N TYR A 36 -15.23 -2.38 14.38
CA TYR A 36 -13.83 -2.82 14.26
C TYR A 36 -13.69 -3.85 13.15
N ALA A 37 -12.83 -3.56 12.17
CA ALA A 37 -12.51 -4.44 11.06
C ALA A 37 -11.12 -5.06 11.28
N GLU A 38 -11.09 -6.36 11.57
CA GLU A 38 -9.84 -7.09 11.85
C GLU A 38 -8.85 -7.04 10.69
N GLU A 39 -9.33 -7.06 9.43
CA GLU A 39 -8.48 -7.04 8.24
C GLU A 39 -7.62 -5.76 8.11
N ILE A 40 -8.03 -4.67 8.76
CA ILE A 40 -7.31 -3.40 8.77
C ILE A 40 -6.89 -2.94 10.18
N GLN A 41 -7.18 -3.75 11.21
CA GLN A 41 -6.95 -3.46 12.63
C GLN A 41 -7.45 -2.07 13.06
N ARG A 42 -8.59 -1.63 12.49
CA ARG A 42 -9.16 -0.28 12.70
C ARG A 42 -10.68 -0.32 12.59
N GLU A 43 -11.32 0.67 13.18
CA GLU A 43 -12.75 0.89 13.00
C GLU A 43 -13.07 1.46 11.61
N ALA A 44 -14.12 0.93 11.00
CA ALA A 44 -14.64 1.38 9.71
C ALA A 44 -16.16 1.51 9.76
N TRP A 45 -16.72 2.27 8.82
CA TRP A 45 -18.15 2.41 8.62
C TRP A 45 -18.71 1.39 7.63
N GLY A 46 -17.83 0.68 6.93
CA GLY A 46 -18.20 -0.28 5.91
C GLY A 46 -17.02 -0.57 4.99
N TYR A 47 -17.26 -1.35 3.96
CA TYR A 47 -16.26 -1.69 2.95
C TYR A 47 -16.83 -1.64 1.52
N ILE A 48 -15.93 -1.44 0.58
CA ILE A 48 -16.17 -1.55 -0.86
C ILE A 48 -15.22 -2.59 -1.43
N GLU A 49 -15.73 -3.48 -2.26
CA GLU A 49 -14.94 -4.47 -2.99
C GLU A 49 -14.86 -4.09 -4.47
N TYR A 50 -13.66 -4.15 -5.02
CA TYR A 50 -13.39 -3.93 -6.45
C TYR A 50 -12.80 -5.19 -7.08
N ALA A 51 -13.02 -5.36 -8.38
CA ALA A 51 -12.44 -6.46 -9.15
C ALA A 51 -10.92 -6.32 -9.34
N ARG A 52 -10.41 -5.08 -9.35
CA ARG A 52 -8.98 -4.74 -9.50
C ARG A 52 -8.56 -3.77 -8.39
N PRO A 53 -7.25 -3.71 -8.04
CA PRO A 53 -6.81 -2.78 -7.01
C PRO A 53 -7.03 -1.33 -7.47
N LEU A 54 -7.47 -0.48 -6.54
CA LEU A 54 -7.54 0.96 -6.74
C LEU A 54 -6.15 1.57 -6.85
N GLY A 55 -6.06 2.68 -7.59
CA GLY A 55 -4.85 3.49 -7.66
C GLY A 55 -4.58 4.21 -6.34
N HIS A 56 -3.32 4.55 -6.08
CA HIS A 56 -2.90 5.25 -4.86
C HIS A 56 -3.72 6.54 -4.61
N PHE A 57 -3.91 7.37 -5.64
CA PHE A 57 -4.65 8.61 -5.53
C PHE A 57 -6.13 8.41 -5.18
N ASP A 58 -6.79 7.38 -5.74
CA ASP A 58 -8.18 7.07 -5.38
C ASP A 58 -8.29 6.69 -3.91
N ILE A 59 -7.34 5.91 -3.40
CA ILE A 59 -7.33 5.47 -2.01
C ILE A 59 -7.14 6.67 -1.08
N VAL A 60 -6.17 7.55 -1.38
CA VAL A 60 -5.88 8.75 -0.57
C VAL A 60 -7.03 9.75 -0.63
N ASN A 61 -7.51 10.10 -1.83
CA ASN A 61 -8.57 11.10 -2.02
C ASN A 61 -9.88 10.70 -1.35
N TYR A 62 -10.17 9.40 -1.27
CA TYR A 62 -11.36 8.88 -0.60
C TYR A 62 -11.10 8.36 0.81
N GLU A 63 -9.87 8.53 1.34
CA GLU A 63 -9.45 8.14 2.70
C GLU A 63 -9.76 6.67 3.02
N LEU A 64 -9.55 5.81 2.04
CA LEU A 64 -9.81 4.39 2.13
C LEU A 64 -8.61 3.65 2.72
N VAL A 65 -8.87 2.58 3.46
CA VAL A 65 -7.84 1.67 3.97
C VAL A 65 -8.02 0.31 3.30
N ALA A 66 -7.02 -0.14 2.56
CA ALA A 66 -7.06 -1.44 1.89
C ALA A 66 -6.86 -2.58 2.89
N ALA A 67 -7.66 -3.64 2.76
CA ALA A 67 -7.38 -4.92 3.39
C ALA A 67 -6.07 -5.47 2.81
N LYS A 68 -5.20 -5.98 3.69
CA LYS A 68 -3.94 -6.59 3.28
C LYS A 68 -4.21 -8.01 2.79
N THR A 69 -3.91 -8.28 1.53
CA THR A 69 -4.13 -9.60 0.90
C THR A 69 -2.85 -10.30 0.53
N LYS A 70 -1.73 -9.58 0.49
CA LYS A 70 -0.39 -10.11 0.22
C LYS A 70 0.60 -9.46 1.17
N THR A 71 1.60 -10.20 1.61
CA THR A 71 2.79 -9.66 2.29
C THR A 71 3.99 -9.84 1.37
N LEU A 72 4.83 -8.81 1.27
CA LEU A 72 6.14 -8.88 0.63
C LEU A 72 7.22 -8.69 1.68
N HIS A 73 8.23 -9.56 1.63
CA HIS A 73 9.44 -9.41 2.43
C HIS A 73 10.46 -8.61 1.62
N LEU A 74 10.95 -7.52 2.20
CA LEU A 74 11.86 -6.60 1.55
C LEU A 74 13.25 -6.68 2.17
N LYS A 75 14.24 -7.02 1.33
CA LYS A 75 15.65 -6.97 1.68
C LYS A 75 16.20 -5.59 1.34
N TYR A 76 16.83 -4.94 2.30
CA TYR A 76 17.53 -3.68 2.05
C TYR A 76 18.76 -3.92 1.16
N LEU A 77 18.89 -3.16 0.07
CA LEU A 77 20.04 -3.23 -0.85
C LEU A 77 21.02 -2.07 -0.68
N GLY A 78 20.55 -0.91 -0.24
CA GLY A 78 21.39 0.28 -0.11
C GLY A 78 20.67 1.59 -0.45
N CYS A 79 21.45 2.66 -0.60
CA CYS A 79 20.96 3.94 -1.08
C CYS A 79 21.34 4.14 -2.56
N ASP A 80 20.41 4.64 -3.37
CA ASP A 80 20.70 5.04 -4.74
C ASP A 80 21.45 6.39 -4.83
N SER A 81 21.82 6.79 -6.05
CA SER A 81 22.53 8.05 -6.31
C SER A 81 21.77 9.31 -5.90
N TRP A 82 20.48 9.23 -5.58
CA TRP A 82 19.66 10.36 -5.09
C TRP A 82 19.34 10.24 -3.59
N GLY A 83 19.98 9.30 -2.89
CA GLY A 83 19.87 9.14 -1.44
C GLY A 83 18.59 8.43 -0.99
N ARG A 84 17.95 7.66 -1.86
CA ARG A 84 16.73 6.89 -1.53
C ARG A 84 17.07 5.47 -1.16
N TYR A 85 16.37 4.93 -0.16
CA TYR A 85 16.53 3.54 0.25
C TYR A 85 15.92 2.60 -0.81
N VAL A 86 16.73 1.67 -1.28
CA VAL A 86 16.35 0.65 -2.27
C VAL A 86 16.22 -0.70 -1.58
N TYR A 87 15.16 -1.39 -1.91
CA TYR A 87 14.80 -2.70 -1.39
C TYR A 87 14.50 -3.66 -2.53
N GLU A 88 14.76 -4.94 -2.33
CA GLU A 88 14.40 -6.01 -3.25
C GLU A 88 13.37 -6.93 -2.59
N ASP A 89 12.31 -7.27 -3.32
CA ASP A 89 11.34 -8.26 -2.87
C ASP A 89 11.72 -9.69 -3.27
N GLU A 90 10.99 -10.67 -2.73
CA GLU A 90 11.13 -12.10 -3.05
C GLU A 90 11.02 -12.45 -4.55
N ASN A 91 10.47 -11.55 -5.37
CA ASN A 91 10.29 -11.71 -6.82
C ASN A 91 11.38 -11.00 -7.62
N GLY A 92 12.41 -10.44 -6.96
CA GLY A 92 13.49 -9.68 -7.57
C GLY A 92 13.07 -8.27 -8.03
N LYS A 93 11.92 -7.77 -7.58
CA LYS A 93 11.47 -6.43 -7.92
C LYS A 93 12.02 -5.40 -6.93
N LEU A 94 12.53 -4.31 -7.47
CA LEU A 94 13.09 -3.20 -6.72
C LEU A 94 12.02 -2.19 -6.31
N TRP A 95 12.07 -1.83 -5.04
CA TRP A 95 11.20 -0.86 -4.39
C TRP A 95 12.03 0.23 -3.74
N LYS A 96 11.53 1.46 -3.80
CA LYS A 96 12.24 2.67 -3.39
C LYS A 96 11.43 3.42 -2.36
N ASN A 97 12.07 3.79 -1.25
CA ASN A 97 11.53 4.78 -0.34
C ASN A 97 12.03 6.17 -0.76
N THR A 98 11.10 7.06 -1.08
CA THR A 98 11.43 8.40 -1.57
C THR A 98 11.69 9.42 -0.46
N ASP A 99 11.43 9.11 0.82
CA ASP A 99 11.83 10.01 1.90
C ASP A 99 13.34 9.90 2.14
N CYS A 100 14.08 10.95 1.74
CA CYS A 100 15.52 11.05 1.88
C CYS A 100 15.96 11.77 3.17
N CYS A 101 15.01 12.26 3.98
CA CYS A 101 15.30 13.16 5.09
C CYS A 101 15.27 12.49 6.46
N SER A 102 14.76 11.25 6.54
CA SER A 102 14.64 10.50 7.80
C SER A 102 15.56 9.27 7.77
N PRO A 103 16.12 8.84 8.92
CA PRO A 103 16.82 7.57 9.01
C PRO A 103 15.95 6.41 8.52
N ARG A 104 16.58 5.37 7.96
CA ARG A 104 15.91 4.20 7.37
C ARG A 104 14.94 3.56 8.37
N GLU A 105 15.37 3.34 9.60
CA GLU A 105 14.57 2.71 10.65
C GLU A 105 13.29 3.51 10.93
N CYS A 106 13.38 4.85 10.94
CA CYS A 106 12.22 5.72 11.10
C CYS A 106 11.26 5.63 9.91
N CYS A 107 11.78 5.47 8.69
CA CYS A 107 10.96 5.31 7.49
C CYS A 107 10.23 3.96 7.48
N GLU A 108 10.93 2.90 7.91
CA GLU A 108 10.38 1.54 8.01
C GLU A 108 9.26 1.46 9.05
N GLU A 109 9.46 2.05 10.22
CA GLU A 109 8.44 2.14 11.28
C GLU A 109 7.24 3.00 10.88
N ARG A 110 7.47 4.10 10.15
CA ARG A 110 6.38 4.97 9.66
C ARG A 110 5.50 4.26 8.63
N GLY A 111 6.06 3.28 7.91
CA GLY A 111 5.32 2.46 6.95
C GLY A 111 4.92 3.22 5.69
N ASP A 112 5.83 4.04 5.15
CA ASP A 112 5.56 4.82 3.94
C ASP A 112 5.26 3.93 2.73
N THR A 113 4.48 4.47 1.79
CA THR A 113 4.22 3.78 0.53
C THR A 113 5.46 3.83 -0.35
N LEU A 114 6.05 2.67 -0.61
CA LEU A 114 7.19 2.53 -1.51
C LEU A 114 6.79 2.67 -2.97
N ASN A 115 7.76 2.96 -3.84
CA ASN A 115 7.59 3.09 -5.28
C ASN A 115 8.41 2.03 -6.01
N SER A 116 7.92 1.45 -7.10
CA SER A 116 8.75 0.57 -7.93
C SER A 116 9.85 1.36 -8.62
N ALA A 117 10.99 0.72 -8.87
CA ALA A 117 12.03 1.33 -9.70
C ALA A 117 11.72 1.17 -11.20
N ALA A 118 11.87 2.26 -11.96
CA ALA A 118 11.79 2.25 -13.42
C ALA A 118 12.86 1.32 -13.99
N GLY A 119 12.49 0.48 -14.95
CA GLY A 119 13.38 -0.54 -15.51
C GLY A 119 13.79 -1.66 -14.54
N ASN A 120 13.29 -1.65 -13.30
CA ASN A 120 13.81 -2.47 -12.20
C ASN A 120 15.31 -2.22 -11.93
N ASP A 121 15.79 -1.00 -12.20
CA ASP A 121 17.19 -0.63 -12.05
C ASP A 121 17.46 0.02 -10.68
N PHE A 122 18.64 -0.26 -10.11
CA PHE A 122 19.04 0.26 -8.79
C PHE A 122 19.03 1.79 -8.74
N ASP A 123 19.49 2.47 -9.79
CA ASP A 123 19.46 3.93 -9.92
C ASP A 123 18.22 4.44 -10.71
N GLY A 124 17.27 3.57 -11.04
CA GLY A 124 16.06 3.94 -11.77
C GLY A 124 15.18 4.95 -11.03
N GLU A 125 14.41 5.74 -11.77
CA GLU A 125 13.42 6.65 -11.18
C GLU A 125 12.30 5.88 -10.46
N PRO A 126 11.71 6.42 -9.38
CA PRO A 126 10.52 5.87 -8.77
C PRO A 126 9.37 6.02 -9.75
N ASP A 127 8.73 4.91 -10.06
CA ASP A 127 7.72 4.79 -11.11
C ASP A 127 6.32 4.71 -10.49
N CYS A 128 5.89 3.52 -10.10
CA CYS A 128 4.52 3.29 -9.61
C CYS A 128 4.50 3.03 -8.10
N PHE A 129 3.53 3.61 -7.40
CA PHE A 129 3.29 3.29 -5.99
C PHE A 129 3.00 1.81 -5.79
N MET A 130 3.54 1.25 -4.71
CA MET A 130 3.18 -0.08 -4.25
C MET A 130 1.67 -0.13 -3.96
N SER A 131 1.04 -1.21 -4.40
CA SER A 131 -0.40 -1.34 -4.24
C SER A 131 -0.76 -1.50 -2.76
N ALA A 132 -1.77 -0.76 -2.30
CA ALA A 132 -2.10 -0.67 -0.87
C ALA A 132 -2.55 -1.99 -0.22
N HIS A 133 -2.97 -2.99 -1.01
CA HIS A 133 -3.32 -4.32 -0.51
C HIS A 133 -2.09 -5.17 -0.15
N ILE A 134 -0.89 -4.66 -0.44
CA ILE A 134 0.38 -5.28 -0.07
C ILE A 134 0.77 -4.77 1.33
N ALA A 135 1.11 -5.70 2.21
CA ALA A 135 1.84 -5.45 3.45
C ALA A 135 3.33 -5.65 3.20
N VAL A 136 4.16 -4.89 3.92
CA VAL A 136 5.61 -4.93 3.79
C VAL A 136 6.19 -5.38 5.12
N GLU A 137 7.09 -6.36 5.06
CA GLU A 137 7.91 -6.80 6.17
C GLU A 137 9.38 -6.64 5.78
N TYR A 138 10.15 -5.88 6.54
CA TYR A 138 11.56 -5.65 6.26
C TYR A 138 12.39 -6.77 6.88
N ILE A 139 13.22 -7.42 6.06
CA ILE A 139 14.13 -8.47 6.53
C ILE A 139 15.34 -7.79 7.18
N GLY A 140 15.59 -8.13 8.46
CA GLY A 140 16.75 -7.63 9.20
C GLY A 140 18.06 -8.16 8.62
N GLU A 141 19.16 -7.41 8.81
CA GLU A 141 20.48 -7.77 8.29
C GLU A 141 21.08 -9.05 8.92
N GLU A 142 20.48 -9.58 9.99
CA GLU A 142 20.97 -10.72 10.77
C GLU A 142 20.61 -12.11 10.20
N GLU A 143 19.72 -12.23 9.20
CA GLU A 143 19.39 -13.53 8.56
C GLU A 143 20.26 -13.83 7.32
N GLN A 144 21.56 -13.52 7.42
CA GLN A 144 22.57 -13.90 6.42
C GLN A 144 23.66 -14.75 7.09
N GLU A 145 23.29 -15.92 7.59
CA GLU A 145 24.22 -17.04 7.90
C GLU A 145 24.18 -18.12 6.82
#